data_AF-A0AAU9DLE5-F1
#
_entry.id   AF-A0AAU9DLE5-F1
#
_cell.length_a   1.000
_cell.length_b   1.000
_cell.length_c   1.000
_cell.angle_alpha   90.00
_cell.angle_beta   90.00
_cell.angle_gamma   90.00
#
_symmetry.space_group_name_H-M   'P 1'
#
loop_
_entity.id
_entity.type
_entity.pdbx_description
1 polymer ?
#
loop_
_entity_poly.entity_id
_entity_poly.type
_entity_poly.pdbx_seq_one_letter_code
_entity_poly.pdbx_strand_id
1 'polypeptide(L)'
;MFSSMHPNEPVAIDLGAVHSHEKFIKGTVSPTRQTYFRATQLIGKKIIDPRPLLGQVYNYQDFLAAFEDALQPDTLKTMILFV
;
A
#
# COMPACT_ATOMS: atom_id res chain seq x y z
N MET A 1 4.54 7.11 3.60
CA MET A 1 3.73 6.54 4.69
C MET A 1 2.40 7.25 4.66
N PHE A 2 1.29 6.52 4.59
CA PHE A 2 -0.02 7.10 4.88
C PHE A 2 -0.25 6.93 6.38
N SER A 3 -0.18 8.03 7.13
CA SER A 3 -0.29 8.03 8.60
C SER A 3 -1.74 8.13 9.08
N SER A 4 -2.66 8.51 8.20
CA SER A 4 -4.09 8.68 8.49
C SER A 4 -4.92 8.35 7.25
N MET A 5 -6.14 7.85 7.47
CA MET A 5 -7.16 7.75 6.43
C MET A 5 -8.07 8.97 6.53
N HIS A 6 -8.35 9.58 5.37
CA HIS A 6 -9.23 10.73 5.27
C HIS A 6 -10.34 10.45 4.23
N PRO A 7 -11.60 10.83 4.51
CA PRO A 7 -12.07 11.48 5.75
C PRO A 7 -12.05 10.53 6.97
N ASN A 8 -11.86 11.08 8.17
CA ASN A 8 -11.78 10.31 9.42
C ASN A 8 -13.15 10.25 10.11
N GLU A 9 -14.16 9.78 9.38
CA GLU A 9 -15.50 9.58 9.93
C GLU A 9 -15.60 8.19 10.58
N PRO A 10 -16.25 8.07 11.76
CA PRO A 10 -16.47 6.75 12.36
C PRO A 10 -17.26 5.82 11.45
N VAL A 11 -16.80 4.59 11.30
CA VAL A 11 -17.51 3.54 10.54
C VAL A 11 -18.35 2.71 11.51
N ALA A 12 -19.63 2.53 11.19
CA ALA A 12 -20.52 1.66 11.97
C ALA A 12 -20.13 0.18 11.80
N ILE A 13 -20.12 -0.58 12.91
CA ILE A 13 -19.71 -1.98 12.93
C ILE A 13 -20.84 -2.84 13.52
N ASP A 14 -21.23 -3.90 12.83
CA ASP A 14 -22.16 -4.91 13.35
C ASP A 14 -21.45 -5.82 14.37
N LEU A 15 -21.64 -5.52 15.66
CA LEU A 15 -21.05 -6.30 16.76
C LEU A 15 -21.69 -7.69 16.92
N GLY A 16 -22.93 -7.89 16.46
CA GLY A 16 -23.58 -9.20 16.46
C GLY A 16 -22.86 -10.16 15.52
N ALA A 17 -22.54 -9.70 14.30
CA ALA A 17 -21.75 -10.47 13.35
C ALA A 17 -20.30 -10.69 13.81
N VAL A 18 -19.70 -9.71 14.49
CA VAL A 18 -18.36 -9.85 15.07
C VAL A 18 -18.32 -10.92 16.15
N HIS A 19 -19.27 -10.89 17.09
CA HIS A 19 -19.36 -11.87 18.16
C HIS A 19 -19.69 -13.27 17.64
N SER A 20 -20.72 -13.39 16.80
CA SER A 20 -21.23 -14.69 16.34
C SER A 20 -20.26 -15.46 15.45
N HIS A 21 -19.31 -14.75 14.82
CA HIS A 21 -18.31 -15.33 13.92
C HIS A 21 -16.87 -15.12 14.42
N GLU A 22 -16.70 -14.66 15.67
CA GLU A 22 -15.40 -14.44 16.31
C GLU A 22 -14.43 -13.60 15.44
N LYS A 23 -14.94 -12.55 14.79
CA LYS A 23 -14.15 -11.72 13.89
C LYS A 23 -13.20 -10.82 14.68
N PHE A 24 -11.97 -10.68 14.19
CA PHE A 24 -10.97 -9.76 14.77
C PHE A 24 -10.83 -8.51 13.92
N ILE A 25 -10.87 -7.35 14.57
CA ILE A 25 -10.64 -6.05 13.93
C ILE A 25 -9.36 -5.46 14.52
N LYS A 26 -8.35 -5.23 13.66
CA LYS A 26 -7.04 -4.73 14.09
C LYS A 26 -6.54 -3.66 13.13
N GLY A 27 -6.29 -2.47 13.66
CA GLY A 27 -5.57 -1.42 12.94
C GLY A 27 -4.08 -1.72 12.80
N THR A 28 -3.48 -1.28 11.70
CA THR A 28 -2.03 -1.35 11.51
C THR A 28 -1.56 -0.04 10.87
N VAL A 29 -0.42 0.48 11.30
CA VAL A 29 0.22 1.63 10.67
C VAL A 29 1.70 1.33 10.52
N SER A 30 2.17 1.33 9.28
CA SER A 30 3.57 1.18 8.89
C SER A 30 4.30 -0.10 9.38
N PRO A 31 5.28 -0.61 8.61
CA PRO A 31 6.08 -1.75 9.04
C PRO A 31 7.07 -1.36 10.15
N THR A 32 7.33 -2.28 11.09
CA THR A 32 8.49 -2.17 11.99
C THR A 32 9.79 -2.40 11.21
N ARG A 33 10.94 -2.03 11.80
CA ARG A 33 12.26 -2.35 11.22
C ARG A 33 12.42 -3.84 10.90
N GLN A 34 11.88 -4.71 11.75
CA GLN A 34 11.94 -6.15 11.56
C GLN A 34 11.07 -6.62 10.38
N THR A 35 9.85 -6.09 10.26
CA THR A 35 8.98 -6.41 9.13
C THR A 35 9.55 -5.90 7.81
N TYR A 36 10.15 -4.71 7.82
CA TYR A 36 10.85 -4.16 6.65
C TYR A 36 12.01 -5.07 6.21
N PHE A 37 12.87 -5.48 7.15
CA PHE A 37 13.97 -6.41 6.84
C PHE A 37 13.47 -7.74 6.28
N ARG A 38 12.38 -8.31 6.84
CA ARG A 38 11.78 -9.53 6.28
C ARG A 38 11.27 -9.32 4.85
N ALA A 39 10.60 -8.21 4.57
CA ALA A 39 10.10 -7.90 3.23
C ALA A 39 11.23 -7.80 2.21
N THR A 40 12.34 -7.12 2.53
CA THR A 40 13.49 -7.03 1.62
C THR A 40 14.14 -8.39 1.37
N GLN A 41 14.20 -9.26 2.39
CA GLN A 41 14.69 -10.64 2.21
C GLN A 41 13.79 -11.46 1.29
N LEU A 42 12.47 -11.34 1.42
CA LEU A 42 11.52 -12.06 0.55
C LEU A 42 11.64 -11.63 -0.91
N ILE A 43 11.76 -10.32 -1.15
CA ILE A 43 11.93 -9.75 -2.49
C ILE A 43 13.32 -10.13 -3.06
N GLY A 44 14.38 -9.92 -2.29
CA GLY A 44 15.76 -10.21 -2.73
C GLY A 44 16.00 -11.69 -3.05
N LYS A 45 15.32 -12.60 -2.33
CA LYS A 45 15.33 -14.05 -2.60
C LYS A 45 14.35 -14.48 -3.67
N LYS A 46 13.64 -13.55 -4.31
CA LYS A 46 12.63 -13.82 -5.35
C LYS A 46 11.50 -14.75 -4.91
N ILE A 47 11.23 -14.82 -3.60
CA ILE A 47 10.06 -15.53 -3.05
C ILE A 47 8.79 -14.72 -3.36
N ILE A 48 8.92 -13.39 -3.39
CA ILE A 48 7.88 -12.46 -3.81
C ILE A 48 8.43 -11.61 -4.94
N ASP A 49 7.67 -11.49 -6.02
CA ASP A 49 7.95 -10.56 -7.12
C ASP A 49 6.95 -9.41 -7.10
N PRO A 50 7.36 -8.18 -6.73
CA PRO A 50 6.47 -7.02 -6.71
C PRO A 50 6.29 -6.39 -8.09
N ARG A 51 7.00 -6.82 -9.14
CA ARG A 51 6.94 -6.19 -10.47
C ARG A 51 5.52 -6.14 -11.08
N PRO A 52 4.64 -7.15 -10.90
CA PRO A 52 3.26 -7.05 -11.37
C PRO A 52 2.43 -5.95 -10.69
N LEU A 53 2.90 -5.42 -9.55
CA LEU A 53 2.28 -4.29 -8.86
C LEU A 53 2.78 -2.94 -9.36
N LEU A 54 3.74 -2.92 -10.29
CA LEU A 54 4.17 -1.69 -10.95
C LEU A 54 3.19 -1.38 -12.08
N GLY A 55 2.49 -0.24 -11.97
CA GLY A 55 1.60 0.24 -13.02
C GLY A 55 2.42 0.82 -14.16
N GLN A 56 3.00 2.00 -13.93
CA GLN A 56 3.78 2.74 -14.91
C GLN A 56 5.11 3.24 -14.33
N VAL A 57 6.11 3.40 -15.20
CA VAL A 57 7.44 3.93 -14.86
C VAL A 57 7.71 5.18 -15.68
N TYR A 58 7.98 6.29 -15.00
CA TYR A 58 8.24 7.59 -15.61
C TYR A 58 9.68 8.02 -15.36
N ASN A 59 10.26 8.79 -16.28
CA ASN A 59 11.49 9.51 -16.00
C ASN A 59 11.23 10.62 -14.97
N TYR A 60 12.22 10.99 -14.16
CA TYR A 60 12.10 12.08 -13.19
C TYR A 60 11.68 13.42 -13.82
N GLN A 61 11.97 13.64 -15.10
CA GLN A 61 11.57 14.85 -15.84
C GLN A 61 10.05 14.90 -16.09
N ASP A 62 9.38 13.73 -16.14
CA ASP A 62 7.95 13.58 -16.38
C ASP A 62 7.15 13.46 -15.09
N PHE A 63 7.66 14.00 -13.97
CA PHE A 63 7.07 13.81 -12.65
C PHE A 63 5.61 14.26 -12.57
N LEU A 64 5.21 15.32 -13.29
CA LEU A 64 3.82 15.79 -13.31
C LEU A 64 2.86 14.70 -13.83
N ALA A 65 3.18 14.11 -14.98
CA ALA A 65 2.40 13.01 -15.54
C ALA A 65 2.38 11.79 -14.60
N ALA A 66 3.50 11.51 -13.93
CA ALA A 66 3.58 10.42 -12.95
C ALA A 66 2.66 10.65 -11.73
N PHE A 67 2.54 11.88 -11.25
CA PHE A 67 1.63 12.22 -10.15
C PHE A 67 0.16 12.19 -10.57
N GLU A 68 -0.17 12.68 -11.77
CA GLU A 68 -1.54 12.62 -12.32
C GLU A 68 -2.02 11.18 -12.51
N ASP A 69 -1.14 10.31 -13.01
CA ASP A 69 -1.38 8.87 -13.14
C ASP A 69 -1.58 8.21 -11.75
N ALA A 70 -0.68 8.48 -10.80
CA ALA A 70 -0.75 7.89 -9.45
C ALA A 70 -1.99 8.30 -8.62
N LEU A 71 -2.73 9.32 -9.05
CA LEU A 71 -4.00 9.74 -8.44
C LEU A 71 -5.21 8.98 -8.98
N GLN A 72 -5.08 8.31 -10.13
CA GLN A 72 -6.20 7.58 -10.72
C GLN A 72 -6.54 6.35 -9.86
N PRO A 73 -7.83 6.11 -9.57
CA PRO A 73 -8.28 5.06 -8.65
C PRO A 73 -8.01 3.64 -9.18
N ASP A 74 -7.81 3.49 -10.48
CA ASP A 74 -7.58 2.23 -11.19
C ASP A 74 -6.09 1.96 -11.48
N THR A 75 -5.18 2.67 -10.81
CA THR A 75 -3.73 2.47 -10.98
C THR A 75 -3.11 1.62 -9.87
N LEU A 76 -2.05 0.89 -10.26
CA LEU A 76 -1.15 0.23 -9.32
C LEU A 76 0.00 1.18 -8.96
N LYS A 77 1.16 0.68 -8.53
CA LYS A 77 2.23 1.55 -8.07
C LYS A 77 2.93 2.25 -9.25
N THR A 78 2.80 3.57 -9.35
CA THR A 78 3.62 4.39 -10.25
C THR A 78 5.03 4.60 -9.69
N MET A 79 6.06 4.50 -10.54
CA MET A 79 7.48 4.62 -10.17
C MET A 79 8.14 5.76 -10.96
N ILE A 80 8.99 6.52 -10.28
CA ILE A 80 9.83 7.55 -10.91
C ILE A 80 11.27 7.06 -10.92
N LEU A 81 11.91 7.09 -12.09
CA LEU A 81 13.29 6.70 -12.30
C LEU A 81 14.19 7.93 -12.43
N PHE A 82 15.22 7.97 -11.59
CA PHE A 82 16.32 8.93 -11.69
C PHE A 82 17.46 8.21 -12.40
N VAL A 83 17.71 8.58 -13.65
CA VAL A 83 18.81 8.09 -14.50
C VAL A 83 19.92 9.12 -14.56
#